data_AF-A0A6I3KUU6-F1
#
_entry.id   AF-A0A6I3KUU6-F1
#
_cell.length_a   1.000
_cell.length_b   1.000
_cell.length_c   1.000
_cell.angle_alpha   90.00
_cell.angle_beta   90.00
_cell.angle_gamma   90.00
#
_symmetry.space_group_name_H-M   'P 1'
#
loop_
_entity.id
_entity.type
_entity.pdbx_description
1 polymer ?
#
loop_
_entity_poly.entity_id
_entity_poly.type
_entity_poly.pdbx_seq_one_letter_code
_entity_poly.pdbx_strand_id
1 'polypeptide(L)'
;MPTTALSAIPRELPTLVDRIARTLSADEARAFSEAARSYANKGAILEIAAHSADESESYEHAVRTWRTPLRLLLILDPPSDSAAVDAYDDWVHWIAGGGLLALRGSDVLHRRAADSGKFRELTAVGALRVLQRIAACN
;
A
#
# COMPACT_ATOMS: atom_id res chain seq x y z
N MET A 1 -8.52 13.87 -17.10
CA MET A 1 -7.17 14.05 -16.52
C MET A 1 -7.17 13.42 -15.13
N PRO A 2 -6.75 12.16 -14.95
CA PRO A 2 -6.54 11.65 -13.61
C PRO A 2 -5.15 12.08 -13.14
N THR A 3 -5.15 12.95 -12.13
CA THR A 3 -3.98 13.45 -11.42
C THR A 3 -3.33 12.33 -10.61
N THR A 4 -2.09 11.97 -10.96
CA THR A 4 -1.17 11.12 -10.19
C THR A 4 -0.98 11.73 -8.80
N ALA A 5 -1.47 11.09 -7.74
CA ALA A 5 -1.27 11.60 -6.38
C ALA A 5 -0.29 10.71 -5.63
N LEU A 6 0.98 11.09 -5.65
CA LEU A 6 1.90 10.78 -4.56
C LEU A 6 1.49 11.64 -3.35
N SER A 7 0.47 11.21 -2.60
CA SER A 7 -0.01 11.99 -1.46
C SER A 7 0.83 11.71 -0.22
N ALA A 8 1.89 12.50 -0.03
CA ALA A 8 2.72 12.46 1.18
C ALA A 8 2.04 13.10 2.41
N ILE A 9 0.75 13.47 2.34
CA ILE A 9 0.09 14.29 3.36
C ILE A 9 -0.98 13.48 4.11
N PRO A 10 -0.90 13.37 5.46
CA PRO A 10 -1.85 12.65 6.32
C PRO A 10 -3.33 13.08 6.28
N ARG A 11 -3.73 14.01 5.40
CA ARG A 11 -5.07 14.62 5.37
C ARG A 11 -5.98 14.13 4.25
N GLU A 12 -5.50 13.29 3.33
CA GLU A 12 -6.28 12.88 2.15
C GLU A 12 -6.87 11.47 2.23
N LEU A 13 -7.00 10.90 3.43
CA LEU A 13 -7.60 9.58 3.65
C LEU A 13 -8.98 9.40 2.97
N PRO A 14 -9.92 10.37 3.03
CA PRO A 14 -11.21 10.26 2.34
C PRO A 14 -11.06 10.23 0.81
N THR A 15 -10.24 11.12 0.25
CA THR A 15 -10.04 11.24 -1.21
C THR A 15 -9.27 10.05 -1.78
N LEU A 16 -8.36 9.47 -1.01
CA LEU A 16 -7.66 8.23 -1.32
C LEU A 16 -8.62 7.02 -1.26
N VAL A 17 -9.48 6.94 -0.25
CA VAL A 17 -10.52 5.90 -0.17
C VAL A 17 -11.49 6.00 -1.34
N ASP A 18 -11.97 7.19 -1.73
CA ASP A 18 -12.84 7.38 -2.90
C ASP A 18 -12.17 7.01 -4.23
N ARG A 19 -10.84 7.16 -4.32
CA ARG A 19 -10.05 6.75 -5.49
C ARG A 19 -9.87 5.24 -5.53
N ILE A 20 -9.45 4.64 -4.41
CA ILE A 20 -9.26 3.19 -4.26
C ILE A 20 -10.58 2.44 -4.41
N ALA A 21 -11.70 3.00 -3.94
CA ALA A 21 -13.03 2.42 -4.09
C ALA A 21 -13.49 2.32 -5.55
N ARG A 22 -12.87 3.06 -6.49
CA ARG A 22 -13.10 2.86 -7.93
C ARG A 22 -12.36 1.65 -8.49
N THR A 23 -11.34 1.18 -7.79
CA THR A 23 -10.50 0.03 -8.15
C THR A 23 -10.99 -1.26 -7.45
N LEU A 24 -11.48 -1.12 -6.23
CA LEU A 24 -11.94 -2.22 -5.39
C LEU A 24 -13.44 -2.50 -5.59
N SER A 25 -13.84 -3.77 -5.41
CA SER A 25 -15.26 -4.09 -5.23
C SER A 25 -15.82 -3.44 -3.95
N ALA A 26 -17.15 -3.34 -3.81
CA ALA A 26 -17.76 -2.74 -2.63
C ALA A 26 -17.33 -3.45 -1.32
N ASP A 27 -17.21 -4.78 -1.35
CA ASP A 27 -16.78 -5.57 -0.21
C ASP A 27 -15.28 -5.37 0.10
N GLU A 28 -14.44 -5.31 -0.94
CA GLU A 28 -13.01 -5.02 -0.81
C GLU A 28 -12.78 -3.60 -0.24
N ALA A 29 -13.51 -2.59 -0.76
CA ALA A 29 -13.42 -1.22 -0.31
C ALA A 29 -13.86 -1.06 1.16
N ARG A 30 -14.91 -1.78 1.56
CA ARG A 30 -15.37 -1.82 2.95
C ARG A 30 -14.32 -2.44 3.87
N ALA A 31 -13.81 -3.62 3.53
CA ALA A 31 -12.80 -4.31 4.32
C ALA A 31 -11.52 -3.48 4.47
N PHE A 32 -11.07 -2.85 3.37
CA PHE A 32 -9.96 -1.91 3.40
C PHE A 32 -10.23 -0.71 4.32
N SER A 33 -11.40 -0.08 4.20
CA SER A 33 -11.77 1.10 5.00
C SER A 33 -11.82 0.79 6.50
N GLU A 34 -12.34 -0.37 6.88
CA GLU A 34 -12.39 -0.83 8.27
C GLU A 34 -10.97 -1.05 8.83
N ALA A 35 -10.08 -1.69 8.07
CA ALA A 35 -8.69 -1.87 8.45
C ALA A 35 -7.93 -0.53 8.53
N ALA A 36 -8.04 0.31 7.50
CA ALA A 36 -7.39 1.62 7.45
C ALA A 36 -7.83 2.53 8.60
N ARG A 37 -9.13 2.56 8.95
CA ARG A 37 -9.62 3.34 10.10
C ARG A 37 -9.05 2.85 11.43
N SER A 38 -8.79 1.54 11.55
CA SER A 38 -8.32 0.92 12.78
C SER A 38 -6.81 1.09 13.00
N TYR A 39 -6.02 1.11 11.92
CA TYR A 39 -4.55 1.02 12.00
C TYR A 39 -3.79 2.15 11.27
N ALA A 40 -4.40 2.77 10.26
CA ALA A 40 -3.82 3.88 9.50
C ALA A 40 -4.25 5.24 10.07
N ASN A 41 -4.15 5.38 11.40
CA ASN A 41 -4.34 6.64 12.13
C ASN A 41 -3.29 7.68 11.66
N LYS A 42 -3.49 8.97 11.97
CA LYS A 42 -2.64 10.14 11.59
C LYS A 42 -1.21 9.75 11.14
N GLY A 43 -0.97 9.71 9.83
CA GLY A 43 0.35 9.44 9.25
C GLY A 43 0.32 9.38 7.73
N ALA A 44 1.50 9.18 7.13
CA ALA A 44 1.65 9.16 5.68
C ALA A 44 1.09 7.86 5.08
N ILE A 45 0.43 7.99 3.94
CA ILE A 45 -0.14 6.88 3.17
C ILE A 45 0.45 6.95 1.79
N LEU A 46 0.90 5.81 1.27
CA LEU A 46 1.46 5.74 -0.07
C LEU A 46 0.68 4.74 -0.91
N GLU A 47 0.28 5.18 -2.10
CA GLU A 47 -0.30 4.34 -3.13
C GLU A 47 0.65 4.22 -4.31
N ILE A 48 0.89 2.99 -4.74
CA ILE A 48 1.62 2.66 -5.96
C ILE A 48 0.58 2.14 -6.95
N ALA A 49 0.07 3.04 -7.79
CA ALA A 49 -0.90 2.71 -8.83
C ALA A 49 -0.18 2.26 -10.11
N ALA A 50 -0.79 1.28 -10.79
CA ALA A 50 -0.23 0.50 -11.90
C ALA A 50 0.13 1.25 -13.20
N HIS A 51 0.06 2.58 -13.24
CA HIS A 51 0.33 3.35 -14.45
C HIS A 51 1.36 4.45 -14.19
N SER A 52 2.65 4.12 -14.29
CA SER A 52 3.63 4.95 -14.99
C SER A 52 5.02 4.29 -15.06
N ALA A 53 5.24 3.46 -16.08
CA ALA A 53 6.58 3.36 -16.67
C ALA A 53 6.94 4.65 -17.47
N ASP A 54 5.97 5.54 -17.69
CA ASP A 54 6.09 6.79 -18.45
C ASP A 54 6.53 8.01 -17.61
N GLU A 55 6.54 7.90 -16.26
CA GLU A 55 7.01 8.96 -15.34
C GLU A 55 8.03 8.41 -14.31
N SER A 56 8.99 7.61 -14.80
CA SER A 56 10.01 6.94 -13.99
C SER A 56 10.82 7.89 -13.11
N GLU A 57 11.02 9.16 -13.52
CA GLU A 57 11.77 10.15 -12.74
C GLU A 57 11.10 10.50 -11.40
N SER A 58 9.77 10.64 -11.36
CA SER A 58 9.03 10.98 -10.14
C SER A 58 9.05 9.83 -9.14
N TYR A 59 8.93 8.60 -9.61
CA TYR A 59 9.01 7.40 -8.77
C TYR A 59 10.42 7.21 -8.22
N GLU A 60 11.45 7.24 -9.07
CA GLU A 60 12.84 7.12 -8.62
C GLU A 60 13.24 8.23 -7.65
N HIS A 61 12.81 9.47 -7.92
CA HIS A 61 13.06 10.57 -7.02
C HIS A 61 12.37 10.35 -5.66
N ALA A 62 11.13 9.87 -5.65
CA ALA A 62 10.41 9.56 -4.43
C ALA A 62 11.14 8.48 -3.62
N VAL A 63 11.54 7.36 -4.25
CA VAL A 63 12.30 6.28 -3.58
C VAL A 63 13.57 6.81 -2.93
N ARG A 64 14.31 7.71 -3.60
CA ARG A 64 15.57 8.26 -3.10
C ARG A 64 15.40 9.30 -1.98
N THR A 65 14.34 10.10 -2.06
CA THR A 65 14.14 11.28 -1.19
C THR A 65 13.20 11.03 -0.03
N TRP A 66 12.42 9.95 -0.05
CA TRP A 66 11.47 9.63 1.00
C TRP A 66 12.18 9.35 2.32
N ARG A 67 11.70 9.98 3.41
CA ARG A 67 12.24 9.81 4.77
C ARG A 67 11.15 9.71 5.84
N THR A 68 9.89 9.64 5.45
CA THR A 68 8.75 9.69 6.38
C THR A 68 8.20 8.29 6.65
N PRO A 69 8.03 7.85 7.91
CA PRO A 69 7.41 6.55 8.19
C PRO A 69 5.98 6.46 7.63
N LEU A 70 5.70 5.40 6.87
CA LEU A 70 4.39 5.11 6.29
C LEU A 70 3.49 4.40 7.29
N ARG A 71 2.23 4.83 7.40
CA ARG A 71 1.19 4.11 8.14
C ARG A 71 0.42 3.13 7.27
N LEU A 72 0.42 3.35 5.96
CA LEU A 72 -0.23 2.47 5.00
C LEU A 72 0.49 2.53 3.65
N LEU A 73 0.81 1.37 3.10
CA LEU A 73 1.29 1.19 1.73
C LEU A 73 0.25 0.39 0.94
N LEU A 74 -0.09 0.86 -0.26
CA LEU A 74 -1.00 0.20 -1.18
C LEU A 74 -0.26 -0.18 -2.47
N ILE A 75 -0.30 -1.46 -2.82
CA ILE A 75 0.17 -2.00 -4.10
C ILE A 75 -1.02 -2.72 -4.73
N LEU A 76 -1.73 -2.01 -5.61
CA LEU A 76 -2.98 -2.49 -6.20
C LEU A 76 -2.84 -2.64 -7.71
N ASP A 77 -3.20 -3.83 -8.21
CA ASP A 77 -3.22 -4.18 -9.63
C ASP A 77 -1.91 -3.91 -10.38
N PRO A 78 -0.75 -4.35 -9.84
CA PRO A 78 0.55 -4.08 -10.48
C PRO A 78 0.58 -4.64 -11.92
N PRO A 79 1.30 -3.99 -12.85
CA PRO A 79 1.33 -4.41 -14.26
C PRO A 79 2.02 -5.76 -14.47
N SER A 80 2.82 -6.20 -13.49
CA SER A 80 3.43 -7.53 -13.43
C SER A 80 3.78 -7.89 -11.98
N ASP A 81 4.01 -9.18 -11.72
CA ASP A 81 4.53 -9.63 -10.43
C ASP A 81 5.92 -9.04 -10.12
N SER A 82 6.76 -8.80 -11.13
CA SER A 82 8.06 -8.16 -10.93
C SER A 82 7.89 -6.72 -10.45
N ALA A 83 7.01 -5.93 -11.08
CA ALA A 83 6.72 -4.57 -10.64
C ALA A 83 6.13 -4.52 -9.23
N ALA A 84 5.30 -5.52 -8.87
CA ALA A 84 4.77 -5.65 -7.52
C ALA A 84 5.90 -5.87 -6.50
N VAL A 85 6.83 -6.76 -6.83
CA VAL A 85 7.98 -7.11 -5.99
C VAL A 85 8.95 -5.93 -5.85
N ASP A 86 9.28 -5.25 -6.94
CA ASP A 86 10.17 -4.09 -6.93
C ASP A 86 9.58 -2.97 -6.07
N ALA A 87 8.29 -2.67 -6.27
CA ALA A 87 7.56 -1.71 -5.46
C ALA A 87 7.50 -2.10 -3.97
N TYR A 88 7.40 -3.40 -3.67
CA TYR A 88 7.47 -3.86 -2.30
C TYR A 88 8.87 -3.64 -1.71
N ASP A 89 9.93 -4.04 -2.40
CA ASP A 89 11.30 -3.92 -1.89
C ASP A 89 11.71 -2.45 -1.66
N ASP A 90 11.30 -1.55 -2.57
CA ASP A 90 11.57 -0.12 -2.47
C ASP A 90 10.87 0.56 -1.28
N TRP A 91 9.70 0.07 -0.86
CA TRP A 91 8.83 0.82 0.06
C TRP A 91 8.52 0.12 1.39
N VAL A 92 8.63 -1.21 1.46
CA VAL A 92 8.21 -2.00 2.63
C VAL A 92 8.91 -1.56 3.92
N HIS A 93 10.17 -1.15 3.82
CA HIS A 93 10.98 -0.77 4.98
C HIS A 93 10.53 0.55 5.61
N TRP A 94 9.80 1.40 4.87
CA TRP A 94 9.22 2.65 5.37
C TRP A 94 7.95 2.45 6.19
N ILE A 95 7.27 1.31 6.07
CA ILE A 95 6.04 1.02 6.81
C ILE A 95 6.38 1.00 8.31
N ALA A 96 5.84 1.90 9.12
CA ALA A 96 6.07 1.92 10.56
C ALA A 96 5.55 0.64 11.24
N GLY A 97 6.07 0.32 12.43
CA GLY A 97 5.50 -0.75 13.26
C GLY A 97 4.01 -0.50 13.54
N GLY A 98 3.18 -1.53 13.32
CA GLY A 98 1.73 -1.44 13.39
C GLY A 98 1.04 -0.82 12.16
N GLY A 99 1.80 -0.35 11.17
CA GLY A 99 1.30 0.14 9.88
C GLY A 99 0.78 -0.99 8.99
N LEU A 100 0.16 -0.63 7.88
CA LEU A 100 -0.53 -1.56 6.98
C LEU A 100 0.16 -1.69 5.62
N LEU A 101 0.01 -2.86 5.02
CA LEU A 101 0.32 -3.20 3.65
C LEU A 101 -0.95 -3.77 3.00
N ALA A 102 -1.49 -3.08 2.01
CA ALA A 102 -2.62 -3.53 1.22
C ALA A 102 -2.13 -3.99 -0.15
N LEU A 103 -2.47 -5.23 -0.52
CA LEU A 103 -2.04 -5.89 -1.74
C LEU A 103 -3.26 -6.35 -2.53
N ARG A 104 -3.24 -6.17 -3.85
CA ARG A 104 -4.25 -6.75 -4.75
C ARG A 104 -3.62 -7.13 -6.07
N GLY A 105 -3.94 -8.32 -6.58
CA GLY A 105 -3.54 -8.74 -7.93
C GLY A 105 -2.13 -9.34 -8.06
N SER A 106 -1.45 -9.68 -6.95
CA SER A 106 -0.20 -10.44 -6.98
C SER A 106 -0.11 -11.46 -5.85
N ASP A 107 -0.31 -12.74 -6.19
CA ASP A 107 -0.17 -13.86 -5.25
C ASP A 107 1.29 -14.11 -4.86
N VAL A 108 2.24 -13.78 -5.75
CA VAL A 108 3.68 -13.91 -5.51
C VAL A 108 4.11 -12.94 -4.41
N LEU A 109 3.70 -11.67 -4.54
CA LEU A 109 3.98 -10.66 -3.52
C LEU A 109 3.29 -10.99 -2.19
N HIS A 110 2.04 -11.44 -2.23
CA HIS A 110 1.31 -11.85 -1.03
C HIS A 110 2.05 -12.95 -0.26
N ARG A 111 2.44 -14.03 -0.95
CA ARG A 111 3.23 -15.12 -0.34
C ARG A 111 4.54 -14.61 0.23
N ARG A 112 5.27 -13.78 -0.53
CA ARG A 112 6.54 -13.19 -0.07
C ARG A 112 6.36 -12.36 1.21
N ALA A 113 5.31 -11.55 1.29
CA ALA A 113 5.02 -10.74 2.47
C ALA A 113 4.64 -11.62 3.67
N ALA A 114 3.82 -12.65 3.46
CA ALA A 114 3.41 -13.60 4.50
C ALA A 114 4.59 -14.42 5.04
N ASP A 115 5.42 -14.97 4.14
CA ASP A 115 6.58 -15.80 4.49
C ASP A 115 7.71 -14.99 5.16
N SER A 116 7.69 -13.66 5.03
CA SER A 116 8.69 -12.80 5.66
C SER A 116 8.67 -12.82 7.20
N GLY A 117 7.56 -13.26 7.81
CA GLY A 117 7.33 -13.21 9.25
C GLY A 117 7.23 -11.79 9.84
N LYS A 118 7.35 -10.74 9.01
CA LYS A 118 7.26 -9.33 9.42
C LYS A 118 5.83 -8.78 9.36
N PHE A 119 4.93 -9.54 8.73
CA PHE A 119 3.56 -9.14 8.48
C PHE A 119 2.60 -10.18 9.01
N ARG A 120 1.49 -9.71 9.58
CA ARG A 120 0.35 -10.53 9.97
C ARG A 120 -0.82 -10.18 9.07
N GLU A 121 -1.41 -11.17 8.41
CA GLU A 121 -2.64 -10.96 7.65
C GLU A 121 -3.80 -10.59 8.58
N LEU A 122 -4.50 -9.50 8.25
CA LEU A 122 -5.68 -9.03 8.98
C LEU A 122 -6.97 -9.43 8.26
N THR A 123 -7.00 -9.27 6.94
CA THR A 123 -8.17 -9.61 6.14
C THR A 123 -7.80 -10.02 4.72
N ALA A 124 -8.61 -10.93 4.19
CA ALA A 124 -8.57 -11.42 2.82
C ALA A 124 -9.99 -11.42 2.27
N VAL A 125 -10.28 -10.48 1.36
CA VAL A 125 -11.60 -10.32 0.73
C VAL A 125 -11.38 -10.19 -0.76
N GLY A 126 -12.02 -11.04 -1.57
CA GLY A 126 -11.80 -11.06 -3.01
C GLY A 126 -10.31 -11.23 -3.36
N ALA A 127 -9.77 -10.33 -4.18
CA ALA A 127 -8.35 -10.27 -4.53
C ALA A 127 -7.54 -9.38 -3.58
N LEU A 128 -8.20 -8.65 -2.67
CA LEU A 128 -7.54 -7.80 -1.69
C LEU A 128 -7.01 -8.63 -0.52
N ARG A 129 -5.77 -8.34 -0.13
CA ARG A 129 -5.12 -8.81 1.09
C ARG A 129 -4.63 -7.61 1.86
N VAL A 130 -4.96 -7.53 3.15
CA VAL A 130 -4.45 -6.48 4.04
C VAL A 130 -3.65 -7.13 5.14
N LEU A 131 -2.39 -6.71 5.25
CA LEU A 131 -1.44 -7.20 6.23
C LEU A 131 -1.00 -6.05 7.13
N GLN A 132 -0.81 -6.33 8.41
CA GLN A 132 -0.23 -5.40 9.37
C GLN A 132 1.25 -5.72 9.57
N ARG A 133 2.10 -4.69 9.51
CA ARG A 133 3.51 -4.83 9.92
C ARG A 133 3.55 -5.09 11.42
N ILE A 134 4.06 -6.25 11.79
CA ILE A 134 4.30 -6.59 13.18
C ILE A 134 5.37 -5.60 13.67
N ALA A 135 5.03 -4.79 14.67
CA ALA A 135 6.04 -3.96 15.31
C ALA A 135 7.07 -4.93 15.90
N ALA A 136 8.33 -4.82 15.47
CA ALA A 136 9.41 -5.38 16.27
C ALA A 136 9.25 -4.72 17.65
N CYS A 137 8.90 -5.53 18.66
CA CYS A 137 8.95 -5.08 20.04
C CYS A 137 10.36 -4.53 20.25
N ASN A 138 10.45 -3.24 20.57
CA ASN A 138 11.65 -2.61 21.07
C ASN A 138 11.38 -2.24 22.53
#